data_AF-A0A542Z9A6-F1
#
_entry.id   AF-A0A542Z9A6-F1
#
_cell.length_a   1.000
_cell.length_b   1.000
_cell.length_c   1.000
_cell.angle_alpha   90.00
_cell.angle_beta   90.00
_cell.angle_gamma   90.00
#
_symmetry.space_group_name_H-M   'P 1'
#
loop_
_entity.id
_entity.type
_entity.pdbx_description
1 polymer ?
#
loop_
_entity_poly.entity_id
_entity_poly.type
_entity_poly.pdbx_seq_one_letter_code
_entity_poly.pdbx_strand_id
1 'polypeptide(L)'
;MTSPSDDDPAPGPVDLFLRIHALSGEDMLVVSRDFGSELEAAQAVARALDGRQSLTFTHASFSRESQESVVVVNPSNVVAIRISRTDSAATGQYL
;
A
#
# COMPACT_ATOMS: atom_id res chain seq x y z
N MET A 1 28.50 26.40 19.11
CA MET A 1 28.42 24.99 18.70
C MET A 1 26.96 24.68 18.49
N THR A 2 26.49 24.73 17.24
CA THR A 2 25.13 24.35 16.87
C THR A 2 25.08 22.83 16.80
N SER A 3 24.31 22.20 17.69
CA SER A 3 23.94 20.79 17.58
C SER A 3 23.12 20.59 16.30
N PRO A 4 23.34 19.51 15.53
CA PRO A 4 22.40 19.16 14.48
C PRO A 4 21.10 18.70 15.18
N SER A 5 20.00 19.37 14.87
CA SER A 5 18.67 18.86 15.19
C SER A 5 18.42 17.66 14.27
N ASP A 6 18.63 16.45 14.79
CA ASP A 6 18.15 15.18 14.21
C ASP A 6 16.61 15.10 14.33
N ASP A 7 15.93 16.11 13.80
CA ASP A 7 14.46 16.16 13.72
C ASP A 7 14.03 16.05 12.25
N ASP A 8 14.70 15.17 11.49
CA ASP A 8 14.11 14.64 10.27
C ASP A 8 13.07 13.62 10.74
N PRO A 9 11.76 13.91 10.65
CA PRO A 9 10.75 12.98 11.10
C PRO A 9 10.99 11.68 10.33
N ALA A 10 11.23 10.58 11.06
CA ALA A 10 11.31 9.26 10.47
C ALA A 10 10.15 9.13 9.47
N PRO A 11 10.43 8.69 8.22
CA PRO A 11 9.42 8.71 7.18
C PRO A 11 8.16 8.02 7.71
N GLY A 12 7.07 8.78 7.75
CA GLY A 12 5.80 8.29 8.27
C GLY A 12 5.35 7.06 7.50
N PRO A 13 4.46 6.24 8.10
CA PRO A 13 3.97 5.03 7.46
C PRO A 13 3.42 5.32 6.05
N VAL A 14 3.65 4.39 5.13
CA VAL A 14 3.18 4.47 3.75
C VAL A 14 2.01 3.53 3.59
N ASP A 15 0.91 4.06 3.07
CA ASP A 15 -0.23 3.26 2.66
C ASP A 15 -0.05 2.89 1.17
N LEU A 16 -0.02 1.59 0.89
CA LEU A 16 -0.12 1.04 -0.44
C LEU A 16 -1.57 0.62 -0.70
N PHE A 17 -2.17 1.17 -1.75
CA PHE A 17 -3.54 0.91 -2.17
C PHE A 17 -3.51 0.08 -3.46
N LEU A 18 -4.12 -1.10 -3.45
CA LEU A 18 -4.39 -1.89 -4.65
C LEU A 18 -5.87 -1.95 -4.92
N ARG A 19 -6.26 -1.68 -6.16
CA ARG A 19 -7.58 -2.03 -6.64
C ARG A 19 -7.50 -3.35 -7.39
N ILE A 20 -8.32 -4.32 -6.98
CA ILE A 20 -8.33 -5.67 -7.55
C ILE A 20 -9.70 -6.00 -8.11
N HIS A 21 -9.74 -6.69 -9.26
CA HIS A 21 -10.95 -7.33 -9.75
C HIS A 21 -11.29 -8.53 -8.86
N ALA A 22 -12.36 -8.42 -8.08
CA ALA A 22 -12.82 -9.53 -7.26
C ALA A 22 -13.66 -10.51 -8.08
N LEU A 23 -13.74 -11.75 -7.59
CA LEU A 23 -14.58 -12.78 -8.20
C LEU A 23 -16.08 -12.44 -8.14
N SER A 24 -16.49 -11.54 -7.23
CA SER A 24 -17.86 -11.02 -7.17
C SER A 24 -18.24 -10.14 -8.37
N GLY A 25 -17.26 -9.71 -9.18
CA GLY A 25 -17.46 -8.81 -10.31
C GLY A 25 -17.30 -7.32 -9.96
N GLU A 26 -17.09 -6.99 -8.69
CA GLU A 26 -16.81 -5.63 -8.22
C GLU A 26 -15.33 -5.44 -7.90
N ASP A 27 -14.84 -4.22 -8.08
CA ASP A 27 -13.47 -3.87 -7.69
C ASP A 27 -13.37 -3.74 -6.17
N MET A 28 -12.39 -4.42 -5.57
CA MET A 28 -12.09 -4.30 -4.14
C MET A 28 -10.81 -3.50 -3.93
N LEU A 29 -10.81 -2.69 -2.87
CA LEU A 29 -9.61 -1.98 -2.41
C LEU A 29 -8.88 -2.85 -1.38
N VAL A 30 -7.57 -2.98 -1.51
CA VAL A 30 -6.69 -3.54 -0.49
C VAL A 30 -5.73 -2.43 -0.07
N VAL A 31 -5.65 -2.17 1.23
CA VAL A 31 -4.71 -1.21 1.80
C VAL A 31 -3.66 -2.00 2.58
N SER A 32 -2.37 -1.77 2.34
CA SER A 32 -1.25 -2.37 3.07
C SER A 32 -0.34 -1.29 3.66
N ARG A 33 0.18 -1.56 4.87
CA ARG A 33 1.16 -0.73 5.58
C ARG A 33 2.50 -1.44 5.78
N ASP A 34 2.80 -2.44 4.94
CA ASP A 34 4.00 -3.27 5.09
C ASP A 34 5.32 -2.55 4.77
N PHE A 35 5.27 -1.32 4.24
CA PHE A 35 6.44 -0.62 3.71
C PHE A 35 6.77 0.65 4.49
N GLY A 36 8.06 0.87 4.73
CA GLY A 36 8.56 2.07 5.40
C GLY A 36 8.76 3.27 4.47
N SER A 37 8.68 3.07 3.15
CA SER A 37 8.81 4.15 2.17
C SER A 37 8.09 3.87 0.85
N GLU A 38 7.79 4.94 0.11
CA GLU A 38 7.13 4.84 -1.20
C GLU A 38 8.01 4.12 -2.22
N LEU A 39 9.33 4.34 -2.17
CA LEU A 39 10.28 3.70 -3.06
C LEU A 39 10.39 2.19 -2.80
N GLU A 40 10.46 1.79 -1.53
CA GLU A 40 10.48 0.38 -1.14
C GLU A 40 9.22 -0.35 -1.64
N ALA A 41 8.05 0.24 -1.38
CA ALA A 41 6.77 -0.27 -1.85
C ALA A 41 6.73 -0.41 -3.38
N ALA A 42 7.18 0.63 -4.11
CA ALA A 42 7.22 0.63 -5.56
C ALA A 42 8.14 -0.46 -6.13
N GLN A 43 9.31 -0.65 -5.52
CA GLN A 43 10.25 -1.68 -5.94
C GLN A 43 9.73 -3.09 -5.64
N ALA A 44 9.10 -3.30 -4.49
CA ALA A 44 8.48 -4.58 -4.14
C ALA A 44 7.38 -4.95 -5.14
N VAL A 45 6.50 -4.00 -5.45
CA VAL A 45 5.46 -4.16 -6.47
C VAL A 45 6.06 -4.45 -7.84
N ALA A 46 7.01 -3.63 -8.30
CA ALA A 46 7.62 -3.80 -9.61
C ALA A 46 8.26 -5.19 -9.77
N ARG A 47 8.98 -5.67 -8.75
CA ARG A 47 9.56 -7.02 -8.74
C ARG A 47 8.50 -8.11 -8.83
N ALA A 48 7.41 -7.97 -8.07
CA ALA A 48 6.33 -8.95 -8.10
C ALA A 48 5.62 -8.99 -9.46
N LEU A 49 5.37 -7.82 -10.07
CA LEU A 49 4.77 -7.72 -11.40
C LEU A 49 5.68 -8.32 -12.48
N ASP A 50 6.97 -7.97 -12.46
CA ASP A 50 7.96 -8.47 -13.42
C ASP A 50 8.14 -9.99 -13.32
N GLY A 51 8.26 -10.49 -12.09
CA GLY A 51 8.37 -11.93 -11.81
C GLY A 51 7.07 -12.72 -11.92
N ARG A 52 5.93 -12.05 -12.17
CA ARG A 52 4.56 -12.63 -12.07
C ARG A 52 4.34 -13.38 -10.74
N GLN A 53 4.95 -12.89 -9.67
CA GLN A 53 4.86 -13.45 -8.34
C GLN A 53 3.66 -12.86 -7.60
N SER A 54 3.03 -13.65 -6.74
CA SER A 54 1.98 -13.14 -5.86
C SER A 54 2.49 -12.01 -4.97
N LEU A 55 1.66 -10.99 -4.78
CA LEU A 55 1.88 -9.94 -3.80
C LEU A 55 1.33 -10.43 -2.45
N THR A 56 2.18 -10.54 -1.44
CA THR A 56 1.78 -10.96 -0.09
C THR A 56 1.97 -9.80 0.86
N PHE A 57 0.89 -9.43 1.55
CA PHE A 57 0.85 -8.37 2.53
C PHE A 57 0.53 -8.94 3.91
N THR A 58 1.25 -8.53 4.94
CA THR A 58 1.07 -9.00 6.32
C THR A 58 0.26 -8.04 7.19
N HIS A 59 0.31 -6.75 6.83
CA HIS A 59 -0.39 -5.66 7.49
C HIS A 59 -1.36 -5.02 6.50
N ALA A 60 -2.39 -5.77 6.09
CA ALA A 60 -3.35 -5.33 5.08
C ALA A 60 -4.83 -5.48 5.47
N SER A 61 -5.68 -4.67 4.85
CA SER A 61 -7.13 -4.67 5.07
C SER A 61 -7.89 -4.38 3.77
N PHE A 62 -9.10 -4.93 3.62
CA PHE A 62 -9.97 -4.69 2.45
C PHE A 62 -10.67 -3.32 2.47
N SER A 63 -10.49 -2.58 3.56
CA SER A 63 -10.86 -1.18 3.67
C SER A 63 -10.06 -0.59 4.84
N ARG A 64 -9.97 0.74 4.92
CA ARG A 64 -9.29 1.40 6.04
C ARG A 64 -9.90 1.07 7.41
N GLU A 65 -11.17 0.66 7.42
CA GLU A 65 -11.96 0.37 8.61
C GLU A 65 -12.02 -1.14 8.93
N SER A 66 -11.48 -1.98 8.05
CA SER A 66 -11.47 -3.43 8.25
C SER A 66 -10.30 -3.87 9.14
N GLN A 67 -10.49 -4.97 9.87
CA GLN A 67 -9.44 -5.60 10.65
C GLN A 67 -8.26 -5.99 9.76
N GLU A 68 -7.06 -5.80 10.29
CA GLU A 68 -5.81 -6.18 9.62
C GLU A 68 -5.70 -7.70 9.48
N SER A 69 -5.20 -8.14 8.34
CA SER A 69 -5.11 -9.53 7.93
C SER A 69 -3.94 -9.74 6.97
N VAL A 70 -3.53 -11.00 6.82
CA VAL A 70 -2.61 -11.39 5.75
C VAL A 70 -3.38 -11.53 4.45
N VAL A 71 -2.97 -10.81 3.41
CA VAL A 71 -3.62 -10.80 2.09
C VAL A 71 -2.64 -11.25 1.03
N VAL A 72 -3.04 -12.21 0.19
CA VAL A 72 -2.28 -12.64 -0.98
C VAL A 72 -3.05 -12.25 -2.23
N VAL A 73 -2.42 -11.44 -3.08
CA VAL A 73 -3.01 -10.90 -4.32
C VAL A 73 -2.29 -11.51 -5.53
N ASN A 74 -3.06 -12.06 -6.45
CA ASN A 74 -2.55 -12.40 -7.78
C ASN A 74 -2.39 -11.10 -8.60
N PRO A 75 -1.20 -10.79 -9.14
CA PRO A 75 -0.97 -9.64 -10.02
C PRO A 75 -1.95 -9.51 -11.18
N SER A 76 -2.47 -10.63 -11.69
CA SER A 76 -3.40 -10.66 -12.82
C SER A 76 -4.77 -10.07 -12.47
N ASN A 77 -5.08 -9.99 -11.19
CA ASN A 77 -6.32 -9.38 -10.70
C ASN A 77 -6.12 -7.91 -10.34
N VAL A 78 -4.91 -7.37 -10.42
CA VAL A 78 -4.64 -5.98 -10.05
C VAL A 78 -5.01 -5.05 -11.21
N VAL A 79 -5.88 -4.09 -10.92
CA VAL A 79 -6.37 -3.08 -11.86
C VAL A 79 -5.52 -1.82 -11.78
N ALA A 80 -5.23 -1.38 -10.56
CA ALA A 80 -4.47 -0.17 -10.30
C ALA A 80 -3.72 -0.29 -8.98
N ILE A 81 -2.56 0.35 -8.90
CA ILE A 81 -1.76 0.46 -7.67
C ILE A 81 -1.46 1.94 -7.44
N ARG A 82 -1.70 2.40 -6.22
CA ARG A 82 -1.31 3.73 -5.76
C ARG A 82 -0.50 3.58 -4.47
N ILE A 83 0.57 4.33 -4.38
CA ILE A 83 1.42 4.40 -3.19
C ILE A 83 1.38 5.84 -2.73
N SER A 84 1.10 6.06 -1.45
CA SER A 84 1.09 7.39 -0.88
C SER A 84 1.48 7.33 0.59
N ARG A 85 2.25 8.30 1.05
CA ARG A 85 2.39 8.54 2.50
C ARG A 85 1.03 8.75 3.13
N THR A 86 0.85 8.24 4.34
CA THR A 86 -0.36 8.48 5.14
C THR A 86 -0.40 9.95 5.54
N ASP A 87 -0.87 10.83 4.65
CA ASP A 87 -1.16 12.21 4.99
C ASP A 87 -2.60 12.28 5.49
N SER A 88 -2.76 12.53 6.79
CA SER A 88 -4.00 12.30 7.52
C SER A 88 -5.11 13.33 7.25
N ALA A 89 -5.11 14.03 6.11
CA ALA A 89 -6.06 15.11 5.84
C ALA A 89 -6.59 15.26 4.39
N ALA A 90 -6.16 14.46 3.41
CA ALA A 90 -6.60 14.65 2.02
C ALA A 90 -6.91 13.34 1.29
N THR A 91 -7.99 12.66 1.66
CA THR A 91 -8.64 11.70 0.76
C THR A 91 -10.15 11.85 0.82
N GLY A 92 -10.59 13.10 0.68
CA GLY A 92 -11.88 13.34 0.05
C GLY A 92 -11.73 12.98 -1.42
N GLN A 93 -12.67 12.17 -1.92
CA GLN A 93 -12.98 11.99 -3.34
C GLN A 93 -12.17 10.92 -4.09
N TYR A 94 -12.49 9.65 -3.82
CA TYR A 94 -12.74 8.66 -4.90
C TYR A 94 -13.86 7.72 -4.42
N LEU A 95 -15.10 8.21 -4.58
CA LEU A 95 -16.27 7.38 -4.86
C LEU A 95 -16.36 7.19 -6.38
#